data_AF-A0A6G3PZL8-F1
#
_entry.id   AF-A0A6G3PZL8-F1
#
_cell.length_a   1.000
_cell.length_b   1.000
_cell.length_c   1.000
_cell.angle_alpha   90.00
_cell.angle_beta   90.00
_cell.angle_gamma   90.00
#
_symmetry.space_group_name_H-M   'P 1'
#
loop_
_entity.id
_entity.type
_entity.pdbx_description
1 polymer ?
#
loop_
_entity_poly.entity_id
_entity_poly.type
_entity_poly.pdbx_seq_one_letter_code
_entity_poly.pdbx_strand_id
1 'polypeptide(L)'
;MARPIATPFGPMDAVADWLRANDIDVTVVPIDGPIAIEPDTDGCGRRIRYAAHLRNEQGRKYVDETTGDVAQEERTTPLKIDPPANVQVTASS
;
A
#
# COMPACT_ATOMS: atom_id res chain seq x y z
N MET A 1 -9.80 16.36 -20.57
CA MET A 1 -9.06 16.23 -19.30
C MET A 1 -9.31 14.81 -18.78
N ALA A 2 -8.25 14.02 -18.57
CA ALA A 2 -8.42 12.69 -17.96
C ALA A 2 -8.95 12.88 -16.53
N ARG A 3 -9.98 12.12 -16.15
CA ARG A 3 -10.46 12.13 -14.76
C ARG A 3 -9.37 11.49 -13.89
N PRO A 4 -8.99 12.09 -12.75
CA PRO A 4 -8.10 11.43 -11.81
C PRO A 4 -8.74 10.11 -11.40
N ILE A 5 -7.99 9.01 -11.54
CA ILE A 5 -8.42 7.73 -10.97
C ILE A 5 -8.37 7.92 -9.45
N ALA A 6 -9.53 7.80 -8.80
CA ALA A 6 -9.63 7.89 -7.36
C ALA A 6 -9.58 6.46 -6.79
N THR A 7 -8.76 6.27 -5.77
CA THR A 7 -8.75 5.07 -4.94
C THR A 7 -9.65 5.34 -3.72
N PRO A 8 -10.01 4.29 -2.94
CA PRO A 8 -10.67 4.47 -1.65
C PRO A 8 -9.89 5.35 -0.66
N PHE A 9 -8.58 5.55 -0.91
CA PHE A 9 -7.66 6.31 -0.07
C PHE A 9 -7.36 7.71 -0.62
N GLY A 10 -7.97 8.14 -1.73
CA GLY A 10 -7.74 9.45 -2.34
C GLY A 10 -7.31 9.40 -3.80
N PRO A 11 -6.78 10.49 -4.37
CA PRO A 11 -6.29 10.50 -5.75
C PRO A 11 -5.14 9.49 -5.93
N MET A 12 -5.21 8.63 -6.95
CA MET A 12 -4.22 7.58 -7.23
C MET A 12 -2.78 8.11 -7.24
N ASP A 13 -2.56 9.25 -7.90
CA ASP A 13 -1.22 9.85 -7.98
C ASP A 13 -0.72 10.30 -6.61
N ALA A 14 -1.60 10.90 -5.79
CA ALA A 14 -1.23 11.34 -4.44
C ALA A 14 -0.90 10.17 -3.51
N VAL A 15 -1.68 9.08 -3.59
CA VAL A 15 -1.40 7.84 -2.84
C VAL A 15 -0.09 7.23 -3.32
N ALA A 16 0.12 7.14 -4.63
CA ALA A 16 1.33 6.56 -5.20
C ALA A 16 2.58 7.36 -4.84
N ASP A 17 2.52 8.68 -4.90
CA ASP A 17 3.64 9.55 -4.55
C ASP A 17 3.98 9.47 -3.06
N TRP A 18 2.96 9.42 -2.19
CA TRP A 18 3.16 9.20 -0.76
C TRP A 18 3.79 7.83 -0.45
N LEU A 19 3.32 6.75 -1.10
CA LEU A 19 3.91 5.42 -0.95
C LEU A 19 5.38 5.39 -1.41
N ARG A 20 5.69 5.98 -2.57
CA ARG A 20 7.07 6.10 -3.06
C ARG A 20 7.97 6.89 -2.12
N ALA A 21 7.46 7.97 -1.53
CA ALA A 21 8.20 8.77 -0.57
C ALA A 21 8.52 8.01 0.74
N ASN A 22 7.81 6.92 1.01
CA ASN A 22 8.07 5.98 2.10
C ASN A 22 8.79 4.70 1.65
N ASP A 23 9.41 4.72 0.45
CA ASP A 23 10.12 3.58 -0.16
C ASP A 23 9.25 2.33 -0.44
N ILE A 24 7.96 2.53 -0.67
CA ILE A 24 7.04 1.45 -1.04
C ILE A 24 6.88 1.43 -2.57
N ASP A 25 7.16 0.27 -3.19
CA ASP A 25 6.95 0.07 -4.62
C ASP A 25 5.46 -0.06 -4.95
N VAL A 26 4.89 1.01 -5.50
CA VAL A 26 3.48 1.09 -5.89
C VAL A 26 3.06 0.07 -6.97
N THR A 27 4.02 -0.54 -7.68
CA THR A 27 3.70 -1.56 -8.69
C THR A 27 3.36 -2.91 -8.06
N VAL A 28 3.75 -3.13 -6.79
CA VAL A 28 3.37 -4.33 -6.04
C VAL A 28 2.19 -4.08 -5.11
N VAL A 29 1.84 -2.83 -4.80
CA VAL A 29 0.68 -2.51 -3.95
C VAL A 29 -0.62 -2.55 -4.80
N PRO A 30 -1.67 -3.27 -4.36
CA PRO A 30 -2.99 -3.15 -4.95
C PRO A 30 -3.56 -1.75 -4.71
N ILE A 31 -4.05 -1.10 -5.76
CA ILE A 31 -4.56 0.27 -5.72
C ILE A 31 -5.79 0.44 -4.80
N ASP A 32 -6.49 -0.66 -4.61
CA ASP A 32 -7.73 -0.86 -3.89
C ASP A 32 -7.54 -1.72 -2.62
N GLY A 33 -6.30 -2.12 -2.34
CA GLY A 33 -5.96 -2.90 -1.15
C GLY A 33 -5.89 -2.04 0.11
N PRO A 34 -6.15 -2.62 1.30
CA PRO A 34 -6.12 -1.88 2.56
C PRO A 34 -4.74 -1.27 2.82
N ILE A 35 -4.71 0.02 3.17
CA ILE A 35 -3.52 0.74 3.64
C ILE A 35 -3.84 1.35 5.01
N ALA A 36 -3.04 1.00 6.01
CA ALA A 36 -3.21 1.47 7.37
C ALA A 36 -1.89 2.02 7.95
N ILE A 37 -2.00 2.87 8.97
CA ILE A 37 -0.87 3.29 9.79
C ILE A 37 -1.00 2.61 11.14
N GLU A 38 0.02 1.84 11.51
CA GLU A 38 0.17 1.27 12.84
C GLU A 38 0.76 2.30 13.80
N PRO A 39 0.21 2.40 15.03
CA PRO A 39 0.75 3.28 16.06
C PRO A 39 2.14 2.81 16.50
N ASP A 40 2.90 3.72 17.12
CA ASP A 40 4.19 3.36 17.71
C ASP A 40 3.96 2.58 19.01
N THR A 41 4.14 1.26 18.97
CA THR A 41 3.93 0.37 20.12
C THR A 41 5.20 0.09 20.93
N ASP A 42 6.38 0.19 20.30
CA ASP A 42 7.63 -0.33 20.85
C ASP A 42 8.81 0.67 20.76
N GLY A 43 8.51 1.96 20.56
CA GLY A 43 9.53 3.00 20.33
C GLY A 43 10.24 2.85 18.98
N CYS A 44 9.66 2.06 18.07
CA CYS A 44 10.16 1.82 16.72
C CYS A 44 9.59 2.82 15.69
N GLY A 45 8.74 3.75 16.14
CA GLY A 45 8.04 4.70 15.28
C GLY A 45 6.81 4.09 14.60
N ARG A 46 6.00 4.95 14.01
CA ARG A 46 4.80 4.56 13.23
C ARG A 46 5.21 3.78 11.99
N ARG A 47 4.36 2.84 11.57
CA ARG A 47 4.59 2.01 10.37
C ARG A 47 3.38 2.05 9.45
N ILE A 48 3.63 1.98 8.14
CA ILE A 48 2.60 1.78 7.14
C ILE A 48 2.43 0.27 6.94
N ARG A 49 1.21 -0.22 7.11
CA ARG A 49 0.81 -1.60 6.82
C ARG A 49 0.02 -1.65 5.52
N TYR A 50 0.40 -2.55 4.63
CA TYR A 50 -0.23 -2.69 3.32
C TYR A 50 -0.12 -4.13 2.80
N ALA A 51 -1.05 -4.52 1.93
CA ALA A 51 -0.93 -5.75 1.15
C ALA A 51 -0.01 -5.53 -0.06
N ALA A 52 0.91 -6.44 -0.32
CA ALA A 52 1.76 -6.44 -1.51
C ALA A 52 1.48 -7.69 -2.34
N HIS A 53 1.25 -7.53 -3.63
CA HIS A 53 1.17 -8.64 -4.58
C HIS A 53 2.51 -9.38 -4.61
N LEU A 54 2.46 -10.68 -4.35
CA LEU A 54 3.61 -11.54 -4.53
C LEU A 54 3.90 -11.68 -6.03
N ARG A 55 5.18 -11.64 -6.38
CA ARG A 55 5.66 -11.87 -7.75
C ARG A 55 6.53 -13.11 -7.77
N ASN A 56 6.40 -13.89 -8.83
CA ASN A 56 7.26 -15.04 -9.08
C ASN A 56 8.63 -14.61 -9.64
N GLU A 57 9.52 -15.58 -9.86
CA GLU A 57 10.88 -15.35 -10.38
C GLU A 57 10.93 -14.69 -11.76
N GLN A 58 9.83 -14.73 -12.51
CA GLN A 58 9.67 -14.08 -13.82
C GLN A 58 9.08 -12.66 -13.72
N GLY A 59 8.92 -12.14 -12.49
CA GLY A 59 8.34 -10.82 -12.23
C GLY A 59 6.82 -10.74 -12.47
N ARG A 60 6.14 -11.88 -12.69
CA ARG A 60 4.67 -11.93 -12.85
C ARG A 60 4.00 -12.08 -11.50
N LYS A 61 2.79 -11.54 -11.35
CA LYS A 61 1.97 -11.73 -10.15
C LYS A 61 1.76 -13.24 -9.93
N TYR A 62 2.05 -13.69 -8.71
CA TYR A 62 1.72 -15.05 -8.30
C TYR A 62 0.19 -15.14 -8.14
N VAL A 63 -0.43 -16.09 -8.83
CA VAL A 63 -1.87 -16.34 -8.72
C VAL A 63 -2.01 -17.69 -8.03
N ASP A 64 -2.82 -17.75 -6.98
CA ASP A 64 -3.17 -19.00 -6.34
C ASP A 64 -4.04 -19.82 -7.31
N GLU A 65 -3.57 -21.00 -7.72
CA GLU A 65 -4.29 -21.86 -8.66
C GLU A 65 -5.60 -22.43 -8.08
N THR A 66 -5.75 -22.40 -6.75
CA THR A 66 -6.92 -22.92 -6.03
C THR A 66 -8.06 -21.91 -6.02
N THR A 67 -7.76 -20.64 -5.74
CA THR A 67 -8.77 -19.57 -5.65
C THR A 67 -8.87 -18.72 -6.91
N GLY A 68 -7.82 -18.71 -7.74
CA GLY A 68 -7.69 -17.80 -8.88
C GLY A 68 -7.30 -16.37 -8.49
N ASP A 69 -7.10 -16.10 -7.19
CA ASP A 69 -6.74 -14.77 -6.70
C ASP A 69 -5.23 -14.53 -6.77
N VAL A 70 -4.85 -13.26 -6.95
CA VAL A 70 -3.44 -12.88 -6.83
C VAL A 70 -3.02 -13.05 -5.38
N ALA A 71 -1.97 -13.83 -5.12
CA ALA A 71 -1.44 -13.97 -3.79
C ALA A 71 -0.88 -12.64 -3.29
N GLN A 72 -1.23 -12.31 -2.06
CA GLN A 72 -0.83 -11.09 -1.38
C GLN A 72 -0.13 -11.45 -0.08
N GLU A 73 0.85 -10.64 0.29
CA GLU A 73 1.54 -10.71 1.56
C GLU A 73 1.38 -9.38 2.27
N GLU A 74 1.06 -9.44 3.56
CA GLU A 74 1.02 -8.25 4.39
C GLU A 74 2.44 -7.81 4.76
N ARG A 75 2.74 -6.53 4.50
CA ARG A 75 4.04 -5.92 4.78
C ARG A 75 3.88 -4.67 5.61
N THR A 76 4.93 -4.38 6.37
CA THR A 76 5.05 -3.11 7.09
C THR A 76 6.30 -2.36 6.64
N THR A 77 6.24 -1.05 6.63
CA THR A 77 7.37 -0.17 6.28
C THR A 77 7.37 1.04 7.23
N PRO A 78 8.54 1.49 7.73
CA PRO A 78 8.58 2.67 8.59
C PRO A 78 7.93 3.89 7.93
N LEU A 79 7.07 4.60 8.66
CA LEU A 79 6.48 5.85 8.19
C LEU A 79 7.52 6.95 8.27
N LYS A 80 8.04 7.39 7.13
CA LYS A 80 8.99 8.49 6.99
C LYS A 80 8.30 9.83 6.85
N ILE A 81 7.22 9.85 6.07
CA ILE A 81 6.46 11.06 5.75
C ILE A 81 4.97 10.76 5.96
N ASP A 82 4.29 11.64 6.71
CA ASP A 82 2.85 11.55 6.94
C ASP A 82 2.06 11.63 5.63
N PRO A 83 0.90 10.95 5.55
CA PRO A 83 0.03 11.05 4.38
C PRO A 83 -0.41 12.50 4.17
N PRO A 84 -0.44 12.98 2.92
CA PRO A 84 -0.94 14.32 2.63
C PRO A 84 -2.46 14.41 2.92
N ALA A 85 -2.98 15.62 3.09
CA ALA A 85 -4.38 15.84 3.52
C ALA A 85 -5.45 15.24 2.59
N ASN A 86 -5.09 14.96 1.33
CA ASN A 86 -5.95 14.33 0.33
C ASN A 86 -5.75 12.81 0.23
N VAL A 87 -4.93 12.21 1.11
CA VAL A 87 -4.76 10.77 1.26
C VAL A 87 -5.36 10.32 2.60
N GLN A 88 -6.35 9.44 2.51
CA GLN A 88 -7.05 8.86 3.66
C GLN A 88 -6.45 7.49 3.95
N VAL A 89 -6.07 7.24 5.20
CA VAL A 89 -5.59 5.93 5.66
C VAL A 89 -6.24 5.59 6.98
N THR A 90 -6.48 4.31 7.23
CA THR A 90 -7.05 3.87 8.51
C THR A 90 -5.95 3.77 9.56
N ALA A 91 -6.24 4.16 10.81
CA ALA A 91 -5.39 3.75 11.92
C ALA A 91 -5.70 2.28 12.23
N SER A 92 -4.69 1.42 12.20
CA SER A 92 -4.85 0.06 12.74
C SER A 92 -5.00 0.21 14.26
N SER A 93 -6.17 -0.19 14.77
CA SER A 93 -6.51 -0.15 16.20
C SER A 93 -5.83 -1.26 16.99
#